data_AF-A0A935RUB9-F1
#
_entry.id   AF-A0A935RUB9-F1
#
_cell.length_a   1.000
_cell.length_b   1.000
_cell.length_c   1.000
_cell.angle_alpha   90.00
_cell.angle_beta   90.00
_cell.angle_gamma   90.00
#
_symmetry.space_group_name_H-M   'P 1'
#
loop_
_entity.id
_entity.type
_entity.pdbx_description
1 polymer ?
#
loop_
_entity_poly.entity_id
_entity_poly.type
_entity_poly.pdbx_seq_one_letter_code
_entity_poly.pdbx_strand_id
1 'polypeptide(L)' 'MGTLPVQYKDVIAFGVLPEQLGLNIDYKWYEILKFDHSRMLLSESIKDLNTFPQKKQQLWVKLQQMFLQ' A
#
# COMPACT_ATOMS: atom_id res chain seq x y z
N MET A 1 -13.35 24.33 -15.98
CA MET A 1 -13.47 23.82 -14.59
C MET A 1 -12.18 23.07 -14.27
N GLY A 2 -11.33 23.62 -13.41
CA GLY A 2 -10.12 22.94 -12.99
C GLY A 2 -10.46 21.95 -11.88
N THR A 3 -10.28 20.65 -12.12
CA THR A 3 -10.27 19.66 -11.05
C THR A 3 -9.00 19.86 -10.23
N LEU A 4 -9.14 20.13 -8.94
CA LEU A 4 -8.00 20.10 -8.01
C LEU A 4 -7.35 18.71 -8.11
N PRO A 5 -6.03 18.61 -8.30
CA PRO A 5 -5.38 17.31 -8.35
C PRO A 5 -5.55 16.65 -6.98
N VAL A 6 -6.18 15.48 -6.95
CA VAL A 6 -6.30 14.72 -5.71
C VAL A 6 -4.90 14.23 -5.35
N GLN A 7 -4.31 14.84 -4.31
CA GLN A 7 -3.02 14.43 -3.79
C GLN A 7 -3.23 13.55 -2.57
N TYR A 8 -3.07 12.24 -2.77
CA TYR A 8 -3.12 11.28 -1.68
C TYR A 8 -1.75 11.19 -1.00
N LYS A 9 -1.69 11.58 0.28
CA LYS A 9 -0.46 11.46 1.09
C LYS A 9 -0.10 10.01 1.41
N ASP A 10 -1.10 9.19 1.73
CA ASP A 10 -0.93 7.80 2.11
C ASP A 10 -1.91 6.93 1.33
N VAL A 11 -1.41 5.90 0.66
CA VAL A 11 -2.18 4.96 -0.16
C VAL A 11 -1.94 3.55 0.34
N ILE A 12 -3.00 2.76 0.48
CA ILE A 12 -2.92 1.33 0.76
C ILE A 12 -3.65 0.61 -0.36
N ALA A 13 -2.95 -0.27 -1.08
CA ALA A 13 -3.51 -1.03 -2.18
C ALA A 13 -3.52 -2.52 -1.85
N PHE A 14 -4.68 -3.15 -2.02
CA PHE A 14 -4.95 -4.54 -1.63
C PHE A 14 -5.13 -5.42 -2.87
N GLY A 15 -4.29 -6.44 -3.01
CA GLY A 15 -4.36 -7.42 -4.08
C GLY A 15 -4.04 -6.85 -5.47
N VAL A 16 -3.32 -5.73 -5.52
CA VAL A 16 -2.91 -5.08 -6.76
C VAL A 16 -1.39 -5.10 -6.85
N LEU A 17 -0.87 -5.47 -8.02
CA LEU A 17 0.56 -5.42 -8.34
C LEU A 17 0.94 -4.01 -8.81
N PRO A 18 2.17 -3.53 -8.59
CA PRO A 18 2.59 -2.19 -9.03
C PRO A 18 2.37 -1.94 -10.52
N GLU A 19 2.56 -2.96 -11.37
CA GLU A 19 2.42 -2.83 -12.83
C GLU A 19 0.97 -2.52 -13.22
N GLN A 20 -0.01 -3.00 -12.44
CA GLN A 20 -1.43 -2.69 -12.64
C GLN A 20 -1.76 -1.23 -12.24
N LEU A 21 -0.91 -0.60 -11.45
CA LEU A 21 -0.96 0.83 -11.11
C LEU A 21 -0.11 1.68 -12.07
N GLY A 22 0.50 1.08 -13.10
CA GLY A 22 1.41 1.75 -14.01
C GLY A 22 2.79 2.04 -13.42
N LEU A 23 3.16 1.38 -12.30
CA LEU A 23 4.46 1.49 -11.68
C LEU A 23 5.40 0.40 -12.21
N ASN A 24 6.59 0.80 -12.64
CA ASN A 24 7.64 -0.12 -13.07
C ASN A 24 8.77 -0.13 -12.03
N ILE A 25 8.57 -0.86 -10.94
CA ILE A 25 9.48 -0.91 -9.79
C ILE A 25 9.60 -2.35 -9.28
N ASP A 26 10.77 -2.71 -8.76
CA ASP A 26 10.89 -3.90 -7.92
C ASP A 26 10.18 -3.63 -6.60
N TYR A 27 9.33 -4.55 -6.17
CA TYR A 27 8.57 -4.40 -4.93
C TYR A 27 8.52 -5.69 -4.11
N LYS A 28 8.24 -5.53 -2.83
CA LYS A 28 7.89 -6.61 -1.91
C LYS A 28 6.60 -6.28 -1.19
N TRP A 29 5.78 -7.30 -0.95
CA TRP A 29 4.60 -7.14 -0.09
C TRP A 29 5.00 -6.55 1.26
N TYR A 30 4.15 -5.68 1.79
CA TYR A 30 4.36 -5.03 3.09
C TYR A 30 5.55 -4.08 3.14
N GLU A 31 6.12 -3.70 2.01
CA GLU A 31 7.06 -2.60 1.91
C GLU A 31 6.31 -1.27 1.78
N ILE A 32 6.72 -0.27 2.57
CA ILE A 32 6.20 1.09 2.43
C ILE A 32 7.06 1.80 1.39
N LEU A 33 6.53 1.90 0.18
CA LEU A 33 7.12 2.67 -0.90
C LEU A 33 6.99 4.16 -0.58
N LYS A 34 8.09 4.90 -0.76
CA LYS A 34 8.13 6.35 -0.54
C LYS A 34 8.33 7.05 -1.88
N PHE A 35 7.39 7.92 -2.22
CA PHE A 35 7.48 8.86 -3.32
C PHE A 35 7.69 10.27 -2.77
N ASP A 36 7.95 11.25 -3.63
CA ASP A 36 8.29 12.62 -3.23
C ASP A 36 7.27 13.26 -2.28
N HIS A 37 5.97 12.98 -2.48
CA HIS A 37 4.88 13.58 -1.69
C HIS A 37 3.88 12.55 -1.15
N SER A 38 4.13 11.27 -1.34
CA SER A 38 3.21 10.22 -0.92
C SER A 38 3.92 8.95 -0.49
N ARG A 39 3.22 8.15 0.30
CA ARG A 39 3.65 6.80 0.67
C ARG A 39 2.61 5.81 0.20
N MET A 40 3.06 4.65 -0.27
CA MET A 40 2.19 3.57 -0.69
C MET A 40 2.57 2.28 0.01
N LEU A 41 1.58 1.58 0.54
CA LEU A 41 1.73 0.22 1.05
C LEU A 41 0.97 -0.73 0.13
N LEU A 42 1.69 -1.69 -0.43
CA LEU A 42 1.10 -2.80 -1.18
C LEU A 42 0.89 -3.98 -0.23
N SER A 43 -0.31 -4.54 -0.24
CA SER A 43 -0.70 -5.73 0.52
C SER A 43 -1.46 -6.69 -0.38
N GLU A 44 -1.46 -7.96 -0.02
CA GLU A 44 -2.26 -8.99 -0.67
C GLU A 44 -3.76 -8.70 -0.63
N SER A 45 -4.52 -9.50 -1.37
CA SER A 45 -5.96 -9.34 -1.45
C SER A 45 -6.62 -9.52 -0.09
N ILE A 46 -7.79 -8.89 0.10
CA ILE A 46 -8.61 -9.10 1.30
C ILE A 46 -8.92 -10.58 1.54
N LYS A 47 -9.09 -11.35 0.45
CA LYS A 47 -9.29 -12.80 0.52
C LYS A 47 -8.08 -13.49 1.16
N ASP A 48 -6.88 -13.21 0.69
CA ASP A 48 -5.65 -13.82 1.22
C ASP A 48 -5.40 -13.40 2.68
N LEU A 49 -5.65 -12.13 3.02
CA LEU A 49 -5.57 -11.66 4.40
C LEU A 49 -6.52 -12.43 5.33
N ASN A 50 -7.72 -12.77 4.85
CA ASN A 50 -8.68 -13.55 5.63
C ASN A 50 -8.29 -15.03 5.74
N THR A 51 -7.63 -15.58 4.73
CA THR A 51 -7.17 -16.98 4.74
C THR A 51 -5.91 -17.19 5.59
N PHE A 52 -5.01 -16.21 5.64
CA PHE A 52 -3.71 -16.33 6.29
C PHE A 52 -3.54 -15.31 7.43
N PRO A 53 -3.83 -15.68 8.69
CA PRO A 53 -3.77 -14.76 9.83
C PRO A 53 -2.42 -14.05 10.00
N GLN A 54 -1.32 -14.72 9.69
CA GLN A 54 0.04 -14.13 9.75
C GLN A 54 0.20 -12.91 8.83
N LYS A 55 -0.49 -12.89 7.70
CA LYS A 55 -0.47 -11.78 6.74
C LYS A 55 -1.17 -10.54 7.28
N LYS A 56 -2.28 -10.71 8.03
CA LYS A 56 -2.92 -9.61 8.76
C LYS A 56 -2.01 -9.01 9.82
N GLN A 57 -1.24 -9.84 10.52
CA GLN A 57 -0.27 -9.34 11.51
C GLN A 57 0.84 -8.53 10.84
N GLN A 58 1.39 -9.00 9.71
CA GLN A 58 2.38 -8.25 8.94
C GLN A 58 1.83 -6.90 8.44
N LEU A 59 0.61 -6.91 7.87
CA LEU A 59 -0.09 -5.71 7.47
C LEU A 59 -0.23 -4.73 8.65
N TRP A 60 -0.70 -5.21 9.80
CA TRP A 60 -0.93 -4.39 10.98
C TRP A 60 0.34 -3.67 11.44
N VAL A 61 1.48 -4.38 11.51
CA VAL A 61 2.77 -3.78 11.87
C VAL A 61 3.14 -2.64 10.92
N LYS A 62 2.88 -2.81 9.61
CA LYS A 62 3.17 -1.76 8.62
C LYS A 62 2.20 -0.59 8.66
N LEU A 63 0.92 -0.83 8.97
CA LEU A 63 -0.04 0.25 9.21
C LEU A 63 0.36 1.06 10.44
N GLN A 64 0.79 0.41 11.52
CA GLN A 64 1.33 1.12 12.70
C GLN A 64 2.56 1.97 12.31
N GLN A 65 3.47 1.42 11.52
CA GLN A 65 4.64 2.17 11.01
C GLN A 65 4.25 3.36 10.12
N MET A 66 3.18 3.26 9.32
CA MET A 66 2.72 4.38 8.48
C MET A 66 2.06 5.49 9.29
N PHE A 67 1.24 5.15 10.29
CA PHE A 67 0.29 6.11 10.88
C PHE A 67 0.56 6.49 12.33
N LEU A 68 1.44 5.77 13.04
CA LEU A 68 1.69 5.99 14.48
C LEU A 68 3.15 6.31 14.83
N GLN A 69 4.06 6.20 13.86
CA GLN A 69 5.46 6.66 13.97
C GLN A 69 5.64 7.96 13.21
#